data_AF-A0A660VDU7-F1
#
_entry.id   AF-A0A660VDU7-F1
#
_cell.length_a   1.000
_cell.length_b   1.000
_cell.length_c   1.000
_cell.angle_alpha   90.00
_cell.angle_beta   90.00
_cell.angle_gamma   90.00
#
_symmetry.space_group_name_H-M   'P 1'
#
loop_
_entity.id
_entity.type
_entity.pdbx_description
1 polymer ?
#
loop_
_entity_poly.entity_id
_entity_poly.type
_entity_poly.pdbx_seq_one_letter_code
_entity_poly.pdbx_strand_id
1 'polypeptide(L)'
;MWRTNGTRSGTWRVKDIHPGSSHPGDLTRVGKRLFFWAVHPTRGTSLWVSNGTRAGTRFLRDLDTGSLSADQWEISAYQGKAYFG
;
A
#
# COMPACT_ATOMS: atom_id res chain seq x y z
N MET A 1 2.21 -3.11 7.59
CA MET A 1 1.47 -1.84 7.66
C MET A 1 0.70 -1.70 8.98
N TRP A 2 0.83 -0.54 9.63
CA TRP A 2 0.08 -0.14 10.82
C TRP A 2 -0.90 0.99 10.47
N ARG A 3 -1.97 1.10 11.26
CA ARG A 3 -2.88 2.25 11.25
C ARG A 3 -2.96 2.80 12.65
N THR A 4 -3.06 4.12 12.75
CA THR A 4 -3.31 4.83 14.01
C THR A 4 -4.32 5.96 13.78
N ASN A 5 -5.04 6.34 14.83
CA ASN A 5 -5.77 7.60 14.92
C ASN A 5 -5.12 8.57 15.94
N GLY A 6 -3.88 8.29 16.37
CA GLY A 6 -3.18 9.05 17.41
C GLY A 6 -3.33 8.50 18.83
N THR A 7 -4.20 7.49 19.06
CA THR A 7 -4.35 6.86 20.39
C THR A 7 -3.76 5.46 20.41
N ARG A 8 -3.38 4.99 21.61
CA ARG A 8 -2.90 3.62 21.80
C ARG A 8 -3.94 2.57 21.38
N SER A 9 -5.21 2.77 21.74
CA SER A 9 -6.30 1.86 21.41
C SER A 9 -6.70 1.88 19.94
N GLY A 10 -6.51 3.01 19.25
CA GLY A 10 -6.73 3.12 17.81
C GLY A 10 -5.50 2.80 16.96
N THR A 11 -4.41 2.34 17.57
CA THR A 11 -3.18 1.91 16.88
C THR A 11 -3.14 0.38 16.79
N TRP A 12 -3.16 -0.15 15.57
CA TRP A 12 -3.06 -1.59 15.36
C TRP A 12 -2.40 -1.96 14.04
N ARG A 13 -1.98 -3.23 13.95
CA ARG A 13 -1.40 -3.79 12.74
C ARG A 13 -2.52 -4.16 11.77
N VAL A 14 -2.55 -3.48 10.63
CA VAL A 14 -3.55 -3.74 9.59
C VAL A 14 -3.20 -5.02 8.84
N LYS A 15 -1.96 -5.15 8.40
CA LYS A 15 -1.47 -6.34 7.69
C LYS A 15 0.04 -6.46 7.85
N ASP A 16 0.51 -7.68 8.05
CA ASP A 16 1.91 -8.01 7.84
C ASP A 16 2.12 -8.28 6.33
N ILE A 17 2.76 -7.34 5.63
CA ILE A 17 3.04 -7.46 4.19
C ILE A 17 4.45 -8.00 3.97
N HIS A 18 5.40 -7.57 4.81
CA HIS A 18 6.78 -8.03 4.82
C HIS A 18 7.23 -8.10 6.28
N PRO A 19 7.66 -9.28 6.76
CA PRO A 19 8.28 -9.39 8.09
C PRO A 19 9.47 -8.43 8.20
N GLY A 20 9.47 -7.53 9.17
CA GLY A 20 10.42 -6.41 9.23
C GLY A 20 9.81 -5.10 8.72
N SER A 21 10.04 -4.75 7.45
CA SER A 21 9.50 -3.52 6.85
C SER A 21 8.96 -3.77 5.45
N SER A 22 7.71 -3.34 5.21
CA SER A 22 7.07 -3.41 3.90
C SER A 22 7.27 -2.15 3.06
N HIS A 23 7.96 -1.13 3.58
CA HIS A 23 8.22 0.16 2.93
C HIS A 23 7.03 0.65 2.09
N PRO A 24 5.85 0.91 2.70
CA PRO A 24 4.71 1.38 1.93
C PRO A 24 5.00 2.80 1.43
N GLY A 25 4.80 3.05 0.15
CA GLY A 25 4.97 4.36 -0.45
C GLY A 25 3.84 4.73 -1.40
N ASP A 26 3.87 5.99 -1.80
CA ASP A 26 2.85 6.70 -2.55
C ASP A 26 1.40 6.40 -2.12
N LEU A 27 1.10 6.85 -0.90
CA LEU A 27 -0.17 6.60 -0.24
C LEU A 27 -1.27 7.50 -0.83
N THR A 28 -2.04 6.97 -1.77
CA THR A 28 -3.06 7.71 -2.50
C THR A 28 -4.48 7.30 -2.10
N ARG A 29 -5.25 8.26 -1.59
CA ARG A 29 -6.65 8.05 -1.22
C ARG A 29 -7.55 8.20 -2.44
N VAL A 30 -8.40 7.20 -2.68
CA VAL A 30 -9.49 7.24 -3.67
C VAL A 30 -10.80 6.82 -2.99
N GLY A 31 -11.67 7.80 -2.75
CA GLY A 31 -12.90 7.58 -1.98
C GLY A 31 -12.61 7.08 -0.56
N LYS A 32 -13.11 5.89 -0.20
CA LYS A 32 -12.87 5.24 1.12
C LYS A 32 -11.71 4.25 1.10
N ARG A 33 -10.94 4.19 0.01
CA ARG A 33 -9.83 3.26 -0.18
C ARG A 33 -8.51 4.02 -0.22
N LEU A 34 -7.47 3.38 0.27
CA LEU A 34 -6.09 3.82 0.21
C LEU A 34 -5.32 2.86 -0.69
N PHE A 35 -4.70 3.38 -1.73
CA PHE A 35 -3.82 2.67 -2.64
C PHE A 35 -2.39 3.04 -2.29
N PHE A 36 -1.48 2.08 -2.40
CA PHE A 36 -0.06 2.27 -2.09
C PHE A 36 0.73 1.11 -2.69
N TRP A 37 1.99 1.34 -3.00
CA TRP A 37 2.93 0.26 -3.28
C TRP A 37 3.60 -0.18 -1.98
N ALA A 38 4.03 -1.45 -1.92
CA ALA A 38 4.78 -1.99 -0.81
C ALA A 38 5.68 -3.14 -1.29
N VAL A 39 6.82 -3.31 -0.63
CA VAL A 39 7.75 -4.41 -0.89
C VAL A 39 7.26 -5.67 -0.21
N HIS A 40 7.21 -6.78 -0.96
CA HIS A 40 6.87 -8.11 -0.49
C HIS A 40 8.07 -9.07 -0.69
N PRO A 41 8.37 -9.98 0.25
CA PRO A 41 9.62 -10.76 0.24
C PRO A 41 9.85 -11.57 -1.04
N THR A 42 8.79 -12.09 -1.65
CA THR A 42 8.86 -12.98 -2.81
C THR A 42 8.41 -12.35 -4.13
N ARG A 43 7.82 -11.15 -4.07
CA ARG A 43 7.20 -10.51 -5.24
C ARG A 43 7.87 -9.18 -5.63
N GLY A 44 8.77 -8.67 -4.80
CA GLY A 44 9.31 -7.33 -4.98
C GLY A 44 8.24 -6.27 -4.69
N THR A 45 8.25 -5.20 -5.47
CA THR A 45 7.29 -4.09 -5.32
C THR A 45 5.93 -4.48 -5.88
N SER A 46 4.89 -4.35 -5.07
CA SER A 46 3.52 -4.70 -5.44
C SER A 46 2.56 -3.58 -5.08
N LEU A 47 1.47 -3.44 -5.85
CA LEU A 47 0.34 -2.54 -5.58
C LEU A 47 -0.66 -3.19 -4.62
N TRP A 48 -1.10 -2.41 -3.64
CA TRP A 48 -2.05 -2.81 -2.60
C TRP A 48 -3.19 -1.82 -2.48
N VAL A 49 -4.31 -2.30 -1.91
CA VAL A 49 -5.43 -1.46 -1.47
C VAL A 49 -5.78 -1.79 -0.02
N SER A 50 -6.15 -0.76 0.75
CA SER A 50 -6.66 -0.88 2.11
C SER A 50 -7.90 -0.02 2.33
N ASN A 51 -8.81 -0.47 3.20
CA ASN A 51 -9.85 0.36 3.82
C ASN A 51 -9.53 0.68 5.30
N GLY A 52 -8.30 0.41 5.75
CA GLY A 52 -7.87 0.58 7.15
C GLY A 52 -8.17 -0.61 8.08
N THR A 53 -8.64 -1.74 7.53
CA THR A 53 -8.87 -2.99 8.26
C THR A 53 -8.04 -4.14 7.68
N ARG A 54 -7.79 -5.17 8.48
CA ARG A 54 -7.07 -6.38 8.04
C ARG A 54 -7.76 -7.09 6.88
N ALA A 55 -9.09 -7.23 6.95
CA ALA A 55 -9.89 -7.90 5.92
C ALA A 55 -9.95 -7.10 4.61
N GLY A 56 -10.01 -5.77 4.69
CA GLY A 56 -10.04 -4.91 3.51
C GLY A 56 -8.66 -4.51 2.98
N THR A 57 -7.58 -5.14 3.44
CA THR A 57 -6.21 -4.91 2.95
C THR A 57 -5.75 -6.08 2.11
N ARG A 58 -5.55 -5.86 0.82
CA ARG A 58 -5.23 -6.93 -0.13
C ARG A 58 -4.30 -6.47 -1.25
N PHE A 59 -3.53 -7.44 -1.73
CA PHE A 59 -2.71 -7.34 -2.93
C PHE A 59 -3.62 -7.13 -4.16
N LEU A 60 -3.16 -6.31 -5.10
CA LEU A 60 -3.79 -6.10 -6.39
C LEU A 60 -2.94 -6.67 -7.52
N ARG A 61 -1.66 -6.29 -7.60
CA ARG A 61 -0.77 -6.68 -8.69
C ARG A 61 0.70 -6.44 -8.32
N ASP A 62 1.60 -7.18 -8.96
CA ASP A 62 3.03 -6.88 -8.98
C ASP A 62 3.30 -5.68 -9.91
N LEU A 63 4.26 -4.82 -9.54
CA LEU A 63 4.74 -3.70 -10.36
C LEU A 63 6.12 -4.11 -10.89
N ASP A 64 6.27 -4.19 -12.21
CA ASP A 64 7.38 -4.87 -12.89
C ASP A 64 8.75 -4.30 -12.48
N THR A 65 9.57 -5.07 -11.75
CA THR A 65 10.75 -4.55 -11.04
C THR A 65 12.04 -4.60 -11.88
N GLY A 66 11.95 -4.39 -13.19
CA GLY A 66 13.06 -4.63 -14.13
C GLY A 66 14.40 -4.01 -13.73
N SER A 67 14.38 -2.85 -13.04
CA SER A 67 15.59 -2.21 -12.46
C SER A 67 15.26 -0.87 -11.77
N LEU A 68 14.02 -0.64 -11.37
CA LEU A 68 13.54 0.68 -10.92
C LEU A 68 13.52 0.77 -9.39
N SER A 69 13.95 1.90 -8.84
CA SER A 69 13.87 2.18 -7.40
C SER A 69 12.39 2.33 -7.00
N ALA A 70 12.10 2.08 -5.72
CA ALA A 70 10.72 2.15 -5.21
C ALA A 70 10.09 3.55 -5.38
N ASP A 71 10.91 4.58 -5.55
CA ASP A 71 10.52 5.99 -5.68
C ASP A 71 9.94 6.33 -7.06
N GLN A 72 9.92 5.37 -7.99
CA GLN A 72 9.59 5.62 -9.39
C GLN A 72 8.13 5.36 -9.74
N TRP A 73 7.38 4.67 -8.87
CA TRP A 73 5.98 4.34 -9.09
C TRP A 73 5.07 5.43 -8.53
N GLU A 74 4.35 6.12 -9.43
CA GLU A 74 3.33 7.08 -9.04
C GLU A 74 1.95 6.39 -8.99
N ILE A 75 1.09 6.84 -8.08
CA ILE A 75 -0.30 6.50 -7.94
C ILE A 75 -1.09 7.80 -7.87
N SER A 76 -1.73 8.20 -8.96
CA SER A 76 -2.53 9.41 -9.03
C SER A 76 -4.03 9.08 -8.89
N ALA A 77 -4.75 9.91 -8.14
CA ALA A 77 -6.20 9.83 -8.03
C ALA A 77 -6.88 10.70 -9.09
N TYR A 78 -7.72 10.10 -9.95
CA TYR A 78 -8.50 10.85 -10.94
C TYR A 78 -9.90 10.26 -11.10
N GLN A 79 -10.92 11.10 -10.94
CA GLN A 79 -12.34 10.74 -11.10
C GLN A 79 -12.75 9.44 -10.37
N GLY A 80 -12.31 9.29 -9.11
CA GLY A 80 -12.66 8.12 -8.30
C GLY A 80 -11.94 6.83 -8.69
N LYS A 81 -10.91 6.91 -9.53
CA LYS A 81 -10.01 5.81 -9.92
C LYS A 81 -8.58 6.13 -9.49
N ALA A 82 -7.81 5.07 -9.26
CA ALA A 82 -6.36 5.15 -9.11
C ALA A 82 -5.72 4.81 -10.46
N TYR A 83 -4.83 5.67 -10.93
CA TYR A 83 -3.94 5.44 -12.06
C TYR A 83 -2.54 5.27 -11.50
N PHE A 84 -1.75 4.37 -12.08
CA PHE A 84 -0.38 4.11 -11.59
C PHE A 84 0.53 3.75 -12.75
N GLY A 85 1.81 4.08 -12.62
CA GLY A 85 2.83 3.88 -13.65
C GLY A 85 4.20 4.38 -13.22
#